data_AF-A0A2S7V077-F1
#
_entry.id   AF-A0A2S7V077-F1
#
_cell.length_a   1.000
_cell.length_b   1.000
_cell.length_c   1.000
_cell.angle_alpha   90.00
_cell.angle_beta   90.00
_cell.angle_gamma   90.00
#
_symmetry.space_group_name_H-M   'P 1'
#
loop_
_entity.id
_entity.type
_entity.pdbx_description
1 polymer ?
#
loop_
_entity_poly.entity_id
_entity_poly.type
_entity_poly.pdbx_seq_one_letter_code
_entity_poly.pdbx_strand_id
1 'polypeptide(L)' 'MNVITEAEIKSVVKKHLGFAIFMAMVPIVFIQLIVYFSGDAQLSNLALYIAPISTVVACSHFIKNVLVDINANHQSK' A
#
# COMPACT_ATOMS: atom_id res chain seq x y z
N MET A 1 -13.88 -7.49 28.38
CA MET A 1 -12.76 -7.08 27.51
C MET A 1 -13.01 -7.73 26.16
N ASN A 2 -13.42 -6.96 25.15
CA ASN A 2 -13.69 -7.50 23.82
C ASN A 2 -12.33 -7.80 23.16
N VAL A 3 -11.94 -9.07 23.14
CA VAL A 3 -10.61 -9.50 22.70
C VAL A 3 -10.59 -9.57 21.18
N ILE A 4 -9.75 -8.76 20.55
CA ILE A 4 -9.51 -8.84 19.11
C ILE A 4 -8.81 -10.16 18.83
N THR A 5 -9.42 -11.01 18.01
CA THR A 5 -8.86 -12.32 17.66
C THR A 5 -7.86 -12.21 16.52
N GLU A 6 -6.87 -13.11 16.48
CA GLU A 6 -5.93 -13.19 15.36
C GLU A 6 -6.62 -13.40 14.01
N ALA A 7 -7.74 -14.14 14.00
CA ALA A 7 -8.54 -14.37 12.79
C ALA A 7 -9.13 -13.06 12.25
N GLU A 8 -9.59 -12.18 13.13
CA GLU A 8 -10.14 -10.87 12.79
C GLU A 8 -9.07 -9.93 12.24
N ILE A 9 -7.89 -9.90 12.87
CA ILE A 9 -6.72 -9.15 12.37
C ILE A 9 -6.32 -9.66 10.98
N LYS A 10 -6.20 -10.98 10.80
CA LYS A 10 -5.80 -11.58 9.52
C LYS A 10 -6.79 -11.24 8.40
N SER A 11 -8.09 -11.23 8.70
CA SER A 11 -9.14 -10.84 7.75
C SER A 11 -9.00 -9.38 7.32
N VAL A 12 -8.86 -8.45 8.29
CA VAL A 12 -8.70 -7.01 8.02
C VAL A 12 -7.39 -6.72 7.27
N VAL A 13 -6.28 -7.33 7.67
CA VAL A 13 -4.99 -7.24 6.96
C VAL A 13 -5.14 -7.68 5.50
N LYS A 14 -5.77 -8.85 5.26
CA LYS A 14 -5.95 -9.38 3.90
C LYS A 14 -6.82 -8.46 3.03
N LYS A 15 -7.84 -7.82 3.62
CA LYS A 15 -8.72 -6.85 2.93
C LYS A 15 -7.95 -5.67 2.34
N HIS A 16 -6.97 -5.14 3.07
CA HIS A 16 -6.25 -3.92 2.67
C HIS A 16 -4.92 -4.17 1.95
N LEU A 17 -4.36 -5.38 2.06
CA LEU A 17 -3.03 -5.71 1.53
C LEU A 17 -2.94 -5.51 0.01
N GLY A 18 -3.95 -5.97 -0.74
CA GLY A 18 -3.95 -5.87 -2.20
C GLY A 18 -3.90 -4.42 -2.69
N PHE A 19 -4.67 -3.53 -2.05
CA PHE A 19 -4.68 -2.11 -2.40
C PHE A 19 -3.37 -1.41 -2.02
N ALA A 20 -2.75 -1.80 -0.90
CA ALA A 20 -1.43 -1.28 -0.53
C ALA A 20 -0.35 -1.67 -1.55
N ILE A 21 -0.33 -2.93 -1.99
CA ILE A 21 0.60 -3.39 -3.05
C ILE A 21 0.35 -2.61 -4.34
N PHE A 22 -0.91 -2.44 -4.74
CA PHE A 22 -1.25 -1.64 -5.92
C PHE A 22 -0.71 -0.20 -5.81
N MET A 23 -0.89 0.44 -4.66
CA MET A 23 -0.45 1.82 -4.44
C MET A 23 1.07 1.98 -4.50
N ALA A 24 1.83 0.98 -4.03
CA ALA A 24 3.29 0.96 -4.13
C ALA A 24 3.77 0.73 -5.58
N MET A 25 3.09 -0.11 -6.35
CA MET A 25 3.53 -0.53 -7.69
C MET A 25 3.14 0.46 -8.79
N VAL A 26 1.99 1.13 -8.67
CA VAL A 26 1.47 2.04 -9.70
C VAL A 26 2.49 3.08 -10.17
N PRO A 27 3.17 3.83 -9.28
CA PRO A 27 4.15 4.84 -9.70
C PRO A 27 5.31 4.23 -10.50
N ILE A 28 5.78 3.06 -10.09
CA ILE A 28 6.90 2.36 -10.74
C ILE A 28 6.51 1.92 -12.15
N VAL A 29 5.33 1.30 -12.29
CA VAL A 29 4.79 0.87 -13.59
C VAL A 29 4.58 2.08 -14.50
N PHE A 30 4.07 3.18 -13.96
CA PHE A 30 3.84 4.41 -14.74
C PHE A 30 5.14 4.99 -15.30
N ILE A 31 6.20 5.03 -14.49
CA ILE A 31 7.54 5.49 -14.94
C ILE A 31 8.08 4.56 -16.04
N GLN A 32 7.97 3.24 -15.86
CA GLN A 32 8.42 2.27 -16.87
C GLN A 32 7.69 2.44 -18.20
N LEU A 33 6.38 2.67 -18.18
CA LEU A 33 5.60 2.95 -19.39
C LEU A 33 6.10 4.22 -20.08
N ILE A 34 6.34 5.30 -19.34
CA ILE A 34 6.85 6.56 -19.91
C ILE A 34 8.25 6.34 -20.52
N VAL A 35 9.16 5.66 -19.82
CA VAL A 35 10.49 5.32 -20.35
C VAL A 35 10.37 4.56 -21.67
N TYR A 36 9.49 3.56 -21.74
CA TYR A 36 9.29 2.76 -22.93
C TYR A 36 8.83 3.60 -24.14
N PHE A 37 7.87 4.52 -23.94
CA PHE A 37 7.36 5.37 -25.03
C PHE A 37 8.25 6.56 -25.38
N SER A 38 8.98 7.12 -24.42
CA SER A 38 9.86 8.28 -24.62
C SER A 38 11.22 7.91 -25.20
N GLY A 39 11.68 6.67 -25.01
CA GLY A 39 13.04 6.24 -25.34
C GLY A 39 14.12 6.85 -24.45
N ASP A 40 13.72 7.60 -23.40
CA ASP A 40 14.63 8.27 -22.48
C ASP A 40 14.85 7.41 -21.23
N ALA A 41 16.05 6.85 -21.11
CA ALA A 41 16.44 6.02 -19.98
C ALA A 41 16.68 6.83 -18.69
N GLN A 42 16.87 8.16 -18.75
CA GLN A 42 17.11 8.98 -17.55
C GLN A 42 15.94 8.90 -16.56
N LEU A 43 14.72 8.76 -17.06
CA LEU A 43 13.53 8.65 -16.22
C LEU A 43 13.51 7.35 -15.38
N SER A 44 14.29 6.33 -15.77
CA SER A 44 14.47 5.11 -14.97
C SER A 44 15.16 5.39 -13.63
N ASN A 45 16.05 6.38 -13.58
CA ASN A 45 16.71 6.78 -12.33
C ASN A 45 15.71 7.41 -11.34
N LEU A 46 14.63 8.01 -11.84
CA LEU A 46 13.58 8.56 -10.99
C LEU A 46 12.82 7.45 -10.25
N ALA A 47 12.66 6.27 -10.87
CA ALA A 47 12.03 5.12 -10.22
C ALA A 47 12.79 4.67 -8.96
N LEU A 48 14.12 4.80 -8.93
CA LEU A 48 14.95 4.50 -7.76
C LEU A 48 14.60 5.37 -6.55
N TYR A 49 14.25 6.64 -6.77
CA TYR A 49 13.84 7.57 -5.71
C TYR A 49 12.35 7.42 -5.35
N ILE A 50 11.49 7.12 -6.33
CA ILE A 50 10.05 7.00 -6.12
C ILE A 50 9.65 5.66 -5.48
N ALA A 51 10.38 4.58 -5.74
CA ALA A 51 10.10 3.26 -5.14
C ALA A 51 10.08 3.28 -3.59
N PRO A 52 11.09 3.81 -2.87
CA PRO A 52 11.03 3.86 -1.41
C PRO A 52 9.93 4.80 -0.91
N ILE A 53 9.69 5.94 -1.56
CA ILE A 53 8.66 6.91 -1.15
C ILE A 53 7.26 6.30 -1.30
N SER A 54 6.96 5.71 -2.45
CA SER A 54 5.68 5.05 -2.72
C SER A 54 5.44 3.87 -1.78
N THR A 55 6.49 3.12 -1.44
CA THR A 55 6.42 2.05 -0.44
C THR A 55 6.06 2.59 0.94
N VAL A 56 6.72 3.65 1.41
CA VAL A 56 6.39 4.27 2.71
C VAL A 56 4.95 4.76 2.73
N VAL A 57 4.49 5.45 1.68
CA VAL A 57 3.11 5.93 1.56
C VAL A 57 2.11 4.77 1.59
N ALA A 58 2.37 3.70 0.83
CA ALA A 58 1.52 2.52 0.80
C ALA A 58 1.45 1.84 2.17
N CYS A 59 2.58 1.70 2.87
CA CYS A 59 2.64 1.16 4.23
C CYS A 59 1.88 2.03 5.23
N SER A 60 2.05 3.36 5.20
CA SER A 60 1.32 4.27 6.08
C SER A 60 -0.19 4.19 5.86
N HIS A 61 -0.63 4.17 4.59
CA HIS A 61 -2.03 4.02 4.24
C HIS A 61 -2.60 2.67 4.69
N PHE A 62 -1.83 1.59 4.49
CA PHE A 62 -2.20 0.24 4.93
C PHE A 62 -2.40 0.15 6.44
N ILE A 63 -1.41 0.59 7.22
CA ILE A 63 -1.47 0.56 8.69
C ILE A 63 -2.65 1.39 9.19
N LYS A 64 -2.83 2.60 8.65
CA LYS A 64 -3.97 3.47 9.01
C LYS A 64 -5.30 2.74 8.82
N ASN A 65 -5.53 2.15 7.66
CA ASN A 65 -6.82 1.51 7.36
C ASN A 65 -7.05 0.24 8.17
N VAL A 66 -5.99 -0.54 8.43
CA VAL A 66 -6.07 -1.70 9.32
C VAL A 66 -6.45 -1.27 10.74
N LEU A 67 -5.81 -0.24 11.29
CA LEU A 67 -6.10 0.26 12.64
C LEU A 67 -7.53 0.83 12.75
N VAL A 68 -7.96 1.58 11.73
CA VAL A 68 -9.32 2.15 11.69
C VAL A 68 -10.37 1.05 11.63
N ASP A 69 -10.21 0.03 10.77
CA ASP A 69 -11.17 -1.09 10.68
C ASP A 69 -11.19 -1.92 11.96
N ILE A 70 -10.03 -2.17 12.58
CA ILE A 70 -9.95 -2.88 13.86
C ILE A 70 -10.70 -2.09 14.95
N ASN A 71 -10.50 -0.78 15.03
CA ASN A 71 -11.19 0.07 16.01
C ASN A 71 -12.71 0.13 15.76
N ALA A 72 -13.14 0.22 14.50
CA ALA A 72 -14.55 0.24 14.14
C ALA A 72 -15.25 -1.10 14.48
N ASN A 73 -14.61 -2.23 14.18
CA ASN A 73 -15.12 -3.56 14.55
C ASN A 73 -15.16 -3.79 16.06
N HIS A 74 -14.25 -3.14 16.80
CA HIS A 74 -14.21 -3.20 18.27
C HIS A 74 -15.36 -2.44 18.92
N GLN A 75 -15.77 -1.28 18.38
CA GLN A 75 -16.88 -0.47 18.90
C GLN A 75 -18.27 -0.97 18.48
N SER A 76 -18.36 -1.81 17.45
CA SER A 76 -19.62 -2.39 16.96
C SER A 76 -20.05 -3.67 17.71
N LYS A 77 -19.23 -4.19 18.63
CA LYS A 77 -19.45 -5.42 19.42
C LYS A 77 -19.58 -5.06 20.90
#